data_AF-A0A060SUI4-F1
#
_entry.id   AF-A0A060SUI4-F1
#
_cell.length_a   1.000
_cell.length_b   1.000
_cell.length_c   1.000
_cell.angle_alpha   90.00
_cell.angle_beta   90.00
_cell.angle_gamma   90.00
#
_symmetry.space_group_name_H-M   'P 1'
#
loop_
_entity.id
_entity.type
_entity.pdbx_description
1 polymer ?
#
loop_
_entity_poly.entity_id
_entity_poly.type
_entity_poly.pdbx_seq_one_letter_code
_entity_poly.pdbx_strand_id
1 'polypeptide(L)'
;MKKVPSLEYESSVQEISTAIWWPDRANDVGNSQKRVLHGEIQLSSSLKPSCSLGRFELSNSVTVYCPKAVAFQPDGEVGAALQRQQVIIGTAYAAGPRPRIHSPPGYDDASSAGQTSEFRLFR
;
A
#
# COMPACT_ATOMS: atom_id res chain seq x y z
N MET A 1 -34.58 -19.49 -19.38
CA MET A 1 -33.52 -18.77 -18.65
C MET A 1 -33.64 -17.29 -18.97
N LYS A 2 -34.01 -16.43 -18.01
CA LYS A 2 -34.06 -14.98 -18.22
C LYS A 2 -32.64 -14.44 -18.27
N LYS A 3 -32.20 -13.87 -19.40
CA LYS A 3 -30.93 -13.15 -19.48
C LYS A 3 -31.07 -11.89 -18.62
N VAL A 4 -30.24 -11.80 -17.58
CA VAL A 4 -30.11 -10.58 -16.79
C VAL A 4 -29.43 -9.54 -17.69
N PRO A 5 -29.97 -8.31 -17.82
CA PRO A 5 -29.37 -7.28 -18.65
C PRO A 5 -27.94 -7.01 -18.20
N SER A 6 -27.04 -6.76 -19.16
CA SER A 6 -25.65 -6.37 -18.90
C SER A 6 -25.65 -5.12 -18.03
N LEU A 7 -25.24 -5.28 -16.77
CA LEU A 7 -25.11 -4.14 -15.87
C LEU A 7 -23.81 -3.43 -16.25
N GLU A 8 -23.91 -2.19 -16.75
CA GLU A 8 -22.75 -1.35 -16.98
C GLU A 8 -22.12 -1.02 -15.62
N TYR A 9 -20.83 -1.29 -15.50
CA TYR A 9 -20.07 -1.03 -14.29
C TYR A 9 -19.53 0.39 -14.34
N GLU A 10 -19.84 1.23 -13.35
CA GLU A 10 -19.19 2.53 -13.23
C GLU A 10 -17.79 2.31 -12.62
N SER A 11 -16.75 2.50 -13.43
CA SER A 11 -15.37 2.39 -12.97
C SER A 11 -14.80 3.77 -12.67
N SER A 12 -14.18 3.92 -11.50
CA SER A 12 -13.40 5.11 -11.14
C SER A 12 -11.98 4.68 -10.78
N VAL A 13 -11.00 5.52 -11.13
CA VAL A 13 -9.59 5.31 -10.81
C VAL A 13 -9.09 6.51 -10.05
N GLN A 14 -8.41 6.26 -8.93
CA GLN A 14 -7.84 7.29 -8.08
C GLN A 14 -6.33 7.04 -7.92
N GLU A 15 -5.53 8.08 -8.10
CA GLU A 15 -4.11 8.04 -7.73
C GLU A 15 -3.98 8.13 -6.21
N ILE A 16 -3.32 7.13 -5.61
CA ILE A 16 -3.22 6.98 -4.15
C ILE A 16 -1.93 7.61 -3.62
N SER A 17 -0.81 7.28 -4.25
CA SER A 17 0.53 7.68 -3.80
C SER A 17 1.54 7.46 -4.93
N THR A 18 2.65 8.19 -4.87
CA THR A 18 3.76 8.10 -5.84
C THR A 18 4.99 7.48 -5.17
N ALA A 19 5.72 6.66 -5.91
CA ALA A 19 6.98 6.09 -5.43
C ALA A 19 8.10 7.14 -5.33
N ILE A 20 8.93 7.03 -4.31
CA ILE A 20 10.22 7.72 -4.21
C ILE A 20 11.29 6.76 -4.74
N TRP A 21 12.20 7.26 -5.58
CA TRP A 21 13.25 6.45 -6.22
C TRP A 21 14.65 6.90 -5.83
N TRP A 22 15.58 5.95 -5.66
CA TRP A 22 16.99 6.20 -5.43
C TRP A 22 17.88 5.21 -6.20
N PRO A 23 19.09 5.64 -6.61
CA PRO A 23 20.00 4.77 -7.33
C PRO A 23 20.59 3.67 -6.44
N ASP A 24 20.83 2.50 -7.02
CA ASP A 24 21.60 1.43 -6.37
C ASP A 24 23.09 1.79 -6.32
N ARG A 25 23.50 2.44 -5.23
CA ARG A 25 24.89 2.90 -5.04
C ARG A 25 25.89 1.76 -4.81
N ALA A 26 25.43 0.58 -4.40
CA ALA A 26 26.31 -0.53 -4.05
C ALA A 26 26.83 -1.28 -5.30
N ASN A 27 26.03 -1.32 -6.37
CA ASN A 27 26.35 -2.03 -7.62
C ASN A 27 26.79 -1.12 -8.78
N ASP A 28 26.97 0.18 -8.54
CA ASP A 28 27.32 1.16 -9.58
C ASP A 28 28.80 1.04 -10.07
N VAL A 29 29.57 0.16 -9.44
CA VAL A 29 30.97 -0.08 -9.75
C VAL A 29 31.10 -1.14 -10.86
N GLY A 30 30.90 -0.71 -12.12
CA GLY A 30 31.49 -1.42 -13.27
C GLY A 30 30.57 -1.92 -14.37
N ASN A 31 29.24 -1.73 -14.30
CA ASN A 31 28.34 -2.12 -15.40
C ASN A 31 27.63 -0.90 -16.03
N SER A 32 28.36 -0.20 -16.91
CA SER A 32 27.98 1.08 -17.53
C SER A 32 26.63 1.07 -18.29
N GLN A 33 26.09 -0.11 -18.64
CA GLN A 33 24.89 -0.20 -19.50
C GLN A 33 23.58 -0.44 -18.74
N LYS A 34 23.61 -0.69 -17.43
CA LYS A 34 22.38 -0.95 -16.65
C LYS A 34 22.27 0.02 -15.49
N ARG A 35 21.21 0.83 -15.49
CA ARG A 35 20.83 1.66 -14.35
C ARG A 35 19.79 0.91 -13.52
N VAL A 36 20.02 0.81 -12.22
CA VAL A 36 19.10 0.20 -11.26
C VAL A 36 18.63 1.27 -10.30
N LEU A 37 17.31 1.43 -10.21
CA LEU A 37 16.66 2.28 -9.23
C LEU A 37 15.88 1.39 -8.28
N HIS A 38 16.05 1.64 -6.99
CA HIS A 38 15.18 1.11 -5.94
C HIS A 38 14.11 2.16 -5.65
N GLY A 39 12.92 1.72 -5.28
CA GLY A 39 11.85 2.63 -4.94
C GLY A 39 10.92 2.10 -3.87
N GLU A 40 10.27 3.03 -3.18
CA GLU A 40 9.31 2.76 -2.12
C GLU A 40 8.06 3.61 -2.31
N ILE A 41 6.90 3.02 -2.05
CA ILE A 41 5.60 3.68 -2.08
C ILE A 41 5.08 3.75 -0.65
N GLN A 42 4.93 4.96 -0.13
CA GLN A 42 4.30 5.16 1.17
C GLN A 42 2.78 5.06 1.02
N LEU A 43 2.19 4.09 1.72
CA LEU A 43 0.75 3.87 1.73
C LEU A 43 0.14 4.45 3.01
N SER A 44 -1.01 5.11 2.87
CA SER A 44 -1.77 5.58 4.04
C SER A 44 -2.24 4.39 4.88
N SER A 45 -2.20 4.53 6.21
CA SER A 45 -2.81 3.57 7.14
C SER A 45 -4.34 3.47 6.97
N SER A 46 -4.96 4.47 6.36
CA SER A 46 -6.39 4.50 6.04
C SER A 46 -6.72 3.86 4.68
N LEU A 47 -5.73 3.33 3.96
CA LEU A 47 -5.91 2.72 2.65
C LEU A 47 -6.83 1.49 2.76
N LYS A 48 -7.83 1.44 1.87
CA LYS A 48 -8.81 0.36 1.88
C LYS A 48 -8.20 -0.91 1.29
N PRO A 49 -8.40 -2.07 1.93
CA PRO A 49 -7.91 -3.35 1.42
C PRO A 49 -8.63 -3.70 0.12
N SER A 50 -7.97 -4.51 -0.71
CA SER A 50 -8.59 -5.07 -1.91
C SER A 50 -9.79 -5.94 -1.50
N CYS A 51 -10.93 -5.75 -2.17
CA CYS A 51 -12.18 -6.42 -1.83
C CYS A 51 -12.99 -6.71 -3.08
N SER A 52 -13.62 -7.89 -3.14
CA SER A 52 -14.64 -8.22 -4.13
C SER A 52 -15.87 -8.75 -3.38
N LEU A 53 -16.99 -8.05 -3.52
CA LEU A 53 -18.25 -8.38 -2.85
C LEU A 53 -19.42 -8.22 -3.82
N GLY A 54 -19.92 -9.35 -4.34
CA GLY A 54 -21.06 -9.35 -5.25
C GLY A 54 -20.75 -8.59 -6.55
N ARG A 55 -21.29 -7.37 -6.67
CA ARG A 55 -21.06 -6.47 -7.80
C ARG A 55 -20.17 -5.28 -7.42
N PHE A 56 -19.50 -5.31 -6.28
CA PHE A 56 -18.53 -4.30 -5.88
C PHE A 56 -17.12 -4.88 -5.95
N GLU A 57 -16.20 -4.20 -6.61
CA GLU A 57 -14.78 -4.55 -6.66
C GLU A 57 -13.93 -3.32 -6.39
N LEU A 58 -13.01 -3.47 -5.43
CA LEU A 58 -11.93 -2.53 -5.17
C LEU A 58 -10.61 -3.25 -5.39
N SER A 59 -9.92 -2.87 -6.45
CA SER A 59 -8.60 -3.40 -6.80
C SER A 59 -7.55 -2.29 -6.76
N ASN A 60 -6.33 -2.66 -6.39
CA ASN A 60 -5.19 -1.76 -6.35
C ASN A 60 -4.19 -2.21 -7.42
N SER A 61 -3.52 -1.26 -8.06
CA SER A 61 -2.44 -1.56 -9.00
C SER A 61 -1.29 -0.59 -8.82
N VAL A 62 -0.08 -1.10 -9.00
CA VAL A 62 1.13 -0.29 -9.13
C VAL A 62 1.35 -0.06 -10.61
N THR A 63 1.46 1.20 -11.00
CA THR A 63 1.70 1.58 -12.40
C THR A 63 2.99 2.37 -12.50
N VAL A 64 3.86 1.96 -13.41
CA VAL A 64 5.09 2.68 -13.77
C VAL A 64 4.81 3.48 -15.03
N TYR A 65 5.15 4.77 -14.98
CA TYR A 65 5.05 5.68 -16.12
C TYR A 65 6.45 6.06 -16.60
N CYS A 66 6.51 6.63 -17.80
CA CYS A 66 7.74 7.22 -18.32
C CYS A 66 8.32 8.26 -17.34
N PRO A 67 9.66 8.30 -17.16
CA PRO A 67 10.29 9.30 -16.32
C PRO A 67 9.93 10.73 -16.74
N LYS A 68 9.61 11.58 -15.76
CA LYS A 68 9.45 13.03 -16.00
C LYS A 68 10.77 13.73 -15.74
N ALA A 69 11.60 13.85 -16.77
CA ALA A 69 12.92 14.47 -16.69
C ALA A 69 13.08 15.60 -17.72
N VAL A 70 13.95 16.56 -17.41
CA VAL A 70 14.28 17.66 -18.34
C VAL A 70 14.89 17.06 -19.62
N ALA A 71 14.44 17.54 -20.77
CA ALA A 71 14.88 17.08 -22.09
C ALA A 71 14.65 15.59 -22.39
N PHE A 72 13.81 14.90 -21.59
CA PHE A 72 13.36 13.55 -21.91
C PHE A 72 11.97 13.61 -22.54
N GLN A 73 11.84 13.06 -23.74
CA GLN A 73 10.56 12.89 -24.43
C GLN A 73 10.33 11.40 -24.64
N PRO A 74 9.30 10.79 -24.03
CA PRO A 74 8.98 9.40 -24.28
C PRO A 74 8.51 9.23 -25.72
N ASP A 75 8.84 8.08 -26.31
CA ASP A 75 8.24 7.64 -27.56
C ASP A 75 6.85 7.06 -27.25
N GLY A 76 5.80 7.62 -27.87
CA GLY A 76 4.40 7.26 -27.62
C GLY A 76 3.55 8.32 -26.91
N GLU A 77 2.39 7.91 -26.39
CA GLU A 77 1.45 8.83 -25.76
C GLU A 77 1.96 9.36 -24.41
N VAL A 78 1.85 10.67 -24.21
CA VAL A 78 2.21 11.32 -22.95
C VAL A 78 1.30 10.81 -21.84
N GLY A 79 1.88 10.21 -20.80
CA GLY A 79 1.13 9.62 -19.69
C GLY A 79 0.76 8.16 -19.89
N ALA A 80 1.20 7.52 -20.98
CA ALA A 80 1.04 6.08 -21.14
C ALA A 80 1.78 5.32 -20.02
N ALA A 81 1.10 4.30 -19.48
CA ALA A 81 1.69 3.39 -18.52
C ALA A 81 2.69 2.46 -19.22
N LEU A 82 3.94 2.43 -18.74
CA LEU A 82 4.95 1.48 -19.20
C LEU A 82 4.65 0.07 -18.70
N GLN A 83 4.21 -0.03 -17.44
CA GLN A 83 3.87 -1.31 -16.83
C GLN A 83 2.80 -1.09 -15.76
N ARG A 84 1.85 -2.01 -15.68
CA ARG A 84 0.84 -2.06 -14.62
C ARG A 84 0.82 -3.45 -14.00
N GLN A 85 0.91 -3.50 -12.68
CA GLN A 85 0.85 -4.74 -11.91
C GLN A 85 -0.25 -4.63 -10.86
N GLN A 86 -1.24 -5.53 -10.91
CA GLN A 86 -2.25 -5.62 -9.86
C GLN A 86 -1.63 -6.16 -8.57
N VAL A 87 -2.03 -5.57 -7.44
CA VAL A 87 -1.54 -5.93 -6.11
C VAL A 87 -2.71 -6.16 -5.15
N ILE A 88 -2.48 -7.04 -4.17
CA ILE A 88 -3.45 -7.33 -3.12
C ILE A 88 -3.02 -6.58 -1.86
N ILE A 89 -3.87 -5.66 -1.41
CA ILE A 89 -3.70 -4.99 -0.12
C ILE A 89 -4.62 -5.70 0.87
N GLY A 90 -4.04 -6.36 1.87
CA GLY A 90 -4.77 -7.10 2.89
C GLY A 90 -4.58 -6.50 4.28
N THR A 91 -5.46 -6.85 5.21
CA THR A 91 -5.36 -6.50 6.64
C THR A 91 -4.56 -7.51 7.46
N ALA A 92 -4.16 -8.63 6.85
CA ALA A 92 -3.33 -9.65 7.46
C ALA A 92 -1.93 -9.62 6.83
N TYR A 93 -0.88 -9.87 7.62
CA TYR A 93 0.45 -10.00 7.02
C TYR A 93 0.50 -11.23 6.12
N ALA A 94 1.22 -11.06 5.00
CA ALA A 94 1.59 -12.15 4.11
C ALA A 94 2.34 -13.27 4.87
N ALA A 95 2.45 -14.44 4.24
CA ALA A 95 3.28 -15.51 4.76
C ALA A 95 4.75 -15.05 4.85
N GLY A 96 5.37 -15.21 6.03
CA GLY A 96 6.74 -14.79 6.27
C GLY A 96 6.97 -14.24 7.68
N PRO A 97 8.15 -13.65 7.93
CA PRO A 97 8.49 -13.01 9.20
C PRO A 97 7.45 -11.95 9.58
N ARG A 98 6.90 -12.07 10.79
CA ARG A 98 5.92 -11.11 11.32
C ARG A 98 6.67 -9.90 11.90
N PRO A 99 6.20 -8.67 11.67
CA PRO A 99 6.73 -7.50 12.37
C PRO A 99 6.63 -7.72 13.88
N ARG A 100 7.75 -7.54 14.58
CA ARG A 100 7.79 -7.55 16.05
C ARG A 100 7.68 -6.12 16.52
N ILE A 101 6.63 -5.84 17.28
CA ILE A 101 6.48 -4.56 17.94
C ILE A 101 7.43 -4.57 19.15
N HIS A 102 8.47 -3.75 19.09
CA HIS A 102 9.42 -3.54 20.18
C HIS A 102 9.11 -2.29 21.01
N SER A 103 8.15 -1.47 20.58
CA SER A 103 7.65 -0.37 21.40
C SER A 103 6.94 -0.96 22.63
N PRO A 104 7.17 -0.40 23.83
CA PRO A 104 6.39 -0.76 25.00
C PRO A 104 4.89 -0.66 24.69
N PRO A 105 4.04 -1.55 25.23
CA PRO A 105 2.59 -1.35 25.14
C PRO A 105 2.28 0.07 25.64
N GLY A 106 1.45 0.79 24.91
CA GLY A 106 0.97 2.10 25.32
C GLY A 106 0.15 1.94 26.58
N TYR A 107 0.80 1.99 27.74
CA TYR A 107 0.11 2.24 28.99
C TYR A 107 -0.38 3.67 28.89
N ASP A 108 -1.63 3.86 28.49
CA ASP A 108 -2.34 5.06 28.90
C ASP A 108 -2.24 5.08 30.43
N ASP A 109 -1.64 6.14 30.99
CA ASP A 109 -1.39 6.36 32.41
C ASP A 109 -2.69 6.52 33.23
N ALA A 110 -3.65 5.62 33.08
CA ALA A 110 -4.90 5.57 33.82
C ALA A 110 -4.77 4.86 35.17
N SER A 111 -3.56 4.72 35.72
CA SER A 111 -3.31 3.99 36.98
C SER A 111 -2.54 4.77 38.05
N SER A 112 -2.36 6.09 37.89
CA SER A 112 -1.76 6.94 38.92
C SER A 112 -2.74 7.95 39.51
N ALA A 113 -3.89 7.46 39.99
CA ALA A 113 -4.66 8.12 41.04
C ALA A 113 -5.32 7.03 41.89
N GLY A 114 -4.67 6.70 43.02
CA GLY A 114 -5.13 5.67 43.92
C GLY A 114 -6.50 5.96 44.52
N GLN A 115 -7.27 4.91 44.73
CA GLN A 115 -7.95 4.69 46.00
C GLN A 115 -8.27 3.20 46.13
N THR A 116 -7.65 2.60 47.13
CA THR A 116 -8.04 1.35 47.77
C THR A 116 -9.53 1.33 48.05
N SER A 117 -10.24 0.33 47.54
CA SER A 117 -11.48 -0.12 48.17
C SER A 117 -11.50 -1.64 48.19
N GLU A 118 -11.46 -2.14 49.41
CA GLU A 118 -11.49 -3.55 49.79
C GLU A 118 -12.69 -4.25 49.14
N PHE A 119 -12.43 -5.31 48.38
CA PHE A 119 -13.45 -6.31 48.09
C PHE A 119 -13.68 -7.14 49.36
N ARG A 120 -14.64 -6.73 50.19
CA ARG A 120 -15.24 -7.64 51.17
C ARG A 120 -16.22 -8.56 50.45
N LEU A 121 -15.72 -9.75 50.14
CA LEU A 121 -16.52 -10.94 49.89
C LEU A 121 -17.34 -11.26 51.14
N PHE A 122 -18.68 -11.22 51.04
CA PHE A 122 -19.53 -12.13 51.80
C PHE A 122 -20.78 -12.52 50.99
N ARG A 123 -20.73 -13.79 50.59
CA ARG A 123 -21.80 -14.82 50.53
C ARG A 123 -23.05 -14.58 49.69
#